data_AF-A0A133UBH6-F1
#
_entry.id   AF-A0A133UBH6-F1
#
_cell.length_a   1.000
_cell.length_b   1.000
_cell.length_c   1.000
_cell.angle_alpha   90.00
_cell.angle_beta   90.00
_cell.angle_gamma   90.00
#
_symmetry.space_group_name_H-M   'P 1'
#
loop_
_entity.id
_entity.type
_entity.pdbx_description
1 polymer ?
#
loop_
_entity_poly.entity_id
_entity_poly.type
_entity_poly.pdbx_seq_one_letter_code
_entity_poly.pdbx_strand_id
1 'polypeptide(L)'
;MVSSKVLEAVDLYQSDPVRAALEEEEDLPKLSAMLQELESVLEGKMELGEREREKRLEEVEDIIENGKVKKLREDCHQAESKIDNLKRERKESPLLEKKETCPGQILRRYLSRILPYRKLRFPPLSRLLFFSLLLSF
;
A
#
# COMPACT_ATOMS: atom_id res chain seq x y z
N MET A 1 15.06 -27.00 19.24
CA MET A 1 14.64 -27.24 20.64
C MET A 1 13.29 -26.59 20.78
N VAL A 2 12.27 -27.33 21.25
CA VAL A 2 10.91 -26.81 21.40
C VAL A 2 10.87 -25.78 22.51
N SER A 3 10.25 -24.64 22.27
CA SER A 3 10.19 -23.57 23.29
C SER A 3 9.22 -23.97 24.41
N SER A 4 9.50 -23.56 25.65
CA SER A 4 8.61 -23.86 26.79
C SER A 4 7.20 -23.32 26.56
N LYS A 5 7.08 -22.16 25.90
CA LYS A 5 5.80 -21.55 25.51
C LYS A 5 4.98 -22.45 24.59
N VAL A 6 5.62 -23.16 23.66
CA VAL A 6 4.94 -24.06 22.73
C VAL A 6 4.49 -25.33 23.43
N LEU A 7 5.28 -25.87 24.36
CA LEU A 7 4.85 -27.02 25.17
C LEU A 7 3.65 -26.66 26.06
N GLU A 8 3.68 -25.50 26.72
CA GLU A 8 2.55 -25.00 27.50
C GLU A 8 1.31 -24.75 26.62
N ALA A 9 1.50 -24.22 25.40
CA ALA A 9 0.42 -24.02 24.45
C ALA A 9 -0.22 -25.35 24.05
N VAL A 10 0.58 -26.36 23.75
CA VAL A 10 0.09 -27.70 23.37
C VAL A 10 -0.75 -28.29 24.51
N ASP A 11 -0.25 -28.27 25.75
CA ASP A 11 -0.99 -28.82 26.89
C ASP A 11 -2.32 -28.08 27.14
N LEU A 12 -2.33 -26.76 27.00
CA LEU A 12 -3.53 -25.93 27.18
C LEU A 12 -4.56 -26.16 26.07
N TYR A 13 -4.15 -26.02 24.81
CA TYR A 13 -5.04 -26.11 23.64
C TYR A 13 -5.48 -27.53 23.31
N GLN A 14 -4.76 -28.56 23.77
CA GLN A 14 -5.17 -29.96 23.61
C GLN A 14 -6.40 -30.31 24.44
N SER A 15 -6.58 -29.65 25.60
CA SER A 15 -7.68 -29.95 26.52
C SER A 15 -8.99 -29.26 26.13
N ASP A 16 -8.98 -27.93 26.02
CA ASP A 16 -10.11 -27.12 25.54
C ASP A 16 -9.59 -25.91 24.77
N PRO A 17 -9.56 -25.97 23.42
CA PRO A 17 -8.95 -24.93 22.59
C PRO A 17 -9.76 -23.63 22.59
N VAL A 18 -11.08 -23.69 22.81
CA VAL A 18 -11.94 -22.51 22.82
C VAL A 18 -11.71 -21.74 24.12
N ARG A 19 -11.67 -22.46 25.23
CA ARG A 19 -11.37 -21.84 26.53
C ARG A 19 -9.93 -21.34 26.61
N ALA A 20 -8.97 -22.09 26.08
CA ALA A 20 -7.57 -21.67 26.03
C ALA A 20 -7.38 -20.36 25.25
N ALA A 21 -8.08 -20.19 24.12
CA ALA A 21 -8.04 -18.94 23.35
C ALA A 21 -8.70 -17.76 24.08
N LEU A 22 -9.73 -18.02 24.89
CA LEU A 22 -10.41 -16.97 25.67
C LEU A 22 -9.65 -16.54 26.93
N GLU A 23 -8.82 -17.43 27.49
CA GLU A 23 -7.98 -17.14 28.67
C GLU A 23 -6.65 -16.47 28.32
N GLU A 24 -6.36 -16.35 27.03
CA GLU A 24 -5.10 -15.82 26.52
C GLU A 24 -5.14 -14.31 26.29
N GLU A 25 -3.96 -13.67 26.28
CA GLU A 25 -3.81 -12.25 25.96
C GLU A 25 -4.31 -11.93 24.54
N GLU A 26 -4.71 -10.67 24.32
CA GLU A 26 -4.96 -10.15 22.98
C GLU A 26 -3.75 -10.48 22.08
N ASP A 27 -4.02 -10.99 20.88
CA ASP A 27 -3.06 -11.53 19.88
C ASP A 27 -2.62 -13.00 20.02
N LEU A 28 -3.08 -13.75 21.02
CA LEU A 28 -2.87 -15.21 21.14
C LEU A 28 -1.40 -15.67 20.97
N PRO A 29 -0.45 -15.14 21.77
CA PRO A 29 0.99 -15.36 21.60
C PRO A 29 1.48 -16.83 21.72
N LYS A 30 0.82 -17.66 22.52
CA LYS A 30 1.06 -19.09 22.70
C LYS A 30 0.55 -19.89 21.51
N LEU A 31 -0.66 -19.57 21.02
CA LEU A 31 -1.20 -20.20 19.82
C LEU A 31 -0.34 -19.89 18.59
N SER A 32 0.02 -18.61 18.41
CA SER A 32 0.89 -18.19 17.30
C SER A 32 2.26 -18.87 17.35
N ALA A 33 2.88 -18.94 18.54
CA ALA A 33 4.14 -19.67 18.70
C ALA A 33 4.00 -21.17 18.35
N MET A 34 2.90 -21.81 18.76
CA MET A 34 2.64 -23.22 18.45
C MET A 34 2.46 -23.45 16.95
N LEU A 35 1.72 -22.57 16.27
CA LEU A 35 1.50 -22.65 14.83
C LEU A 35 2.79 -22.41 14.04
N GLN A 36 3.61 -21.45 14.45
CA GLN A 36 4.90 -21.17 13.81
C GLN A 36 5.88 -22.34 13.95
N GLU A 37 5.89 -23.00 15.11
CA GLU A 37 6.73 -24.18 15.30
C GLU A 37 6.20 -25.38 14.51
N LEU A 38 4.87 -25.54 14.41
CA LEU A 38 4.25 -26.56 13.55
C LEU A 38 4.57 -26.31 12.07
N GLU A 39 4.51 -25.06 11.62
CA GLU A 39 4.90 -24.65 10.26
C GLU A 39 6.34 -25.05 9.97
N SER A 40 7.29 -24.74 10.85
CA SER A 40 8.69 -25.15 10.66
C SER A 40 8.88 -26.67 10.58
N VAL A 41 8.16 -27.43 11.41
CA VAL A 41 8.19 -28.91 11.38
C VAL A 41 7.58 -29.46 10.10
N LEU A 42 6.51 -28.84 9.60
CA LEU A 42 5.87 -29.22 8.35
C LEU A 42 6.73 -28.84 7.15
N GLU A 43 7.33 -27.65 7.12
CA GLU A 43 8.29 -27.23 6.09
C GLU A 43 9.42 -28.25 5.96
N GLY A 44 10.06 -28.64 7.06
CA GLY A 44 11.12 -29.65 7.04
C GLY A 44 10.68 -31.05 6.57
N LYS A 45 9.38 -31.38 6.67
CA LYS A 45 8.79 -32.62 6.12
C LYS A 45 8.27 -32.47 4.69
N MET A 46 8.00 -31.23 4.28
CA MET A 46 7.52 -30.86 2.95
C MET A 46 8.68 -30.53 1.99
N GLU A 47 9.90 -30.43 2.49
CA GLU A 47 11.10 -30.42 1.65
C GLU A 47 11.13 -31.66 0.77
N LEU A 48 10.85 -31.46 -0.52
CA LEU A 48 11.01 -32.48 -1.53
C LEU A 48 12.46 -32.98 -1.49
N GLY A 49 12.65 -34.29 -1.50
CA GLY A 49 13.98 -34.88 -1.60
C GLY A 49 14.68 -34.40 -2.87
N GLU A 50 16.02 -34.38 -2.88
CA GLU A 50 16.82 -33.83 -3.98
C GLU A 50 16.41 -34.37 -5.36
N ARG A 51 16.18 -35.68 -5.47
CA ARG A 51 15.71 -36.33 -6.70
C ARG A 51 14.31 -35.89 -7.13
N GLU A 52 13.43 -35.63 -6.16
CA GLU A 52 12.07 -35.18 -6.46
C GLU A 52 12.07 -33.70 -6.86
N ARG A 53 12.93 -32.88 -6.25
CA ARG A 53 13.18 -31.49 -6.70
C ARG A 53 13.70 -31.45 -8.13
N GLU A 54 14.67 -32.29 -8.45
CA GLU A 54 15.27 -32.35 -9.79
C GLU A 54 14.23 -32.76 -10.85
N LYS A 55 13.41 -33.77 -10.55
CA LYS A 55 12.30 -34.17 -11.44
C LYS A 55 11.25 -33.06 -11.60
N ARG A 56 10.89 -32.36 -10.53
CA ARG A 56 9.95 -31.24 -10.60
C ARG A 56 10.50 -30.05 -11.37
N LEU A 57 11.80 -29.80 -11.27
CA LEU A 57 12.48 -28.77 -12.05
C LEU A 57 12.44 -29.11 -13.54
N GLU A 58 12.73 -30.35 -13.91
CA GLU A 58 12.62 -30.83 -15.30
C GLU A 58 11.18 -30.67 -15.82
N GLU A 59 10.17 -31.08 -15.04
CA GLU A 59 8.76 -30.89 -15.39
C GLU A 59 8.40 -29.40 -15.60
N VAL A 60 8.96 -28.49 -14.79
CA VAL A 60 8.73 -27.05 -14.91
C VAL A 60 9.46 -26.47 -16.13
N GLU A 61 10.68 -26.90 -16.40
CA GLU A 61 11.44 -26.49 -17.59
C GLU A 61 10.71 -26.91 -18.87
N ASP A 62 10.20 -28.13 -18.94
CA ASP A 62 9.37 -28.61 -20.06
C ASP A 62 8.12 -27.74 -20.27
N ILE A 63 7.47 -27.31 -19.19
CA ILE A 63 6.31 -26.42 -19.25
C ILE A 63 6.71 -25.02 -19.73
N ILE A 64 7.87 -24.50 -19.31
CA ILE A 64 8.37 -23.19 -19.72
C ILE A 64 8.78 -23.20 -21.20
N GLU A 65 9.41 -24.28 -21.66
CA GLU A 65 9.82 -24.47 -23.05
C GLU A 65 8.63 -24.75 -23.98
N ASN A 66 7.46 -25.07 -23.42
CA ASN A 66 6.23 -25.19 -24.18
C ASN A 66 5.97 -23.91 -24.98
N GLY A 67 5.87 -24.05 -26.31
CA GLY A 67 5.70 -22.92 -27.23
C GLY A 67 4.50 -22.01 -26.92
N LYS A 68 3.48 -22.50 -26.18
CA LYS A 68 2.37 -21.66 -25.70
C LYS A 68 2.80 -20.71 -24.58
N VAL A 69 3.54 -21.21 -23.59
CA VAL A 69 4.03 -20.41 -22.45
C VAL A 69 5.06 -19.39 -22.93
N LYS A 70 5.93 -19.78 -23.85
CA LYS A 70 6.88 -18.86 -24.50
C LYS A 70 6.18 -17.69 -25.21
N LYS A 71 5.13 -17.97 -25.98
CA LYS A 71 4.32 -16.92 -26.64
C LYS A 71 3.63 -16.01 -25.63
N LEU A 72 3.03 -16.57 -24.58
CA LEU A 72 2.41 -15.78 -23.50
C LEU A 72 3.42 -14.85 -22.83
N ARG A 73 4.68 -15.30 -22.66
CA ARG A 73 5.75 -14.48 -22.11
C ARG A 73 6.14 -13.33 -23.03
N GLU A 74 6.26 -13.60 -24.33
CA GLU A 74 6.52 -12.58 -25.36
C GLU A 74 5.38 -11.55 -25.42
N ASP A 75 4.13 -12.00 -25.40
CA ASP A 75 2.94 -11.14 -25.38
C ASP A 75 2.91 -10.25 -24.12
N CYS A 76 3.27 -10.81 -22.96
CA CYS A 76 3.33 -10.06 -21.71
C CYS A 76 4.37 -8.93 -21.78
N HIS A 77 5.58 -9.22 -22.26
CA HIS A 77 6.62 -8.20 -22.46
C HIS A 77 6.22 -7.14 -23.50
N GLN A 78 5.52 -7.55 -24.57
CA GLN A 78 4.96 -6.58 -25.53
C GLN A 78 3.89 -5.70 -24.90
N ALA A 79 3.05 -6.24 -24.02
CA ALA A 79 2.04 -5.46 -23.30
C ALA A 79 2.69 -4.47 -22.31
N GLU A 80 3.70 -4.90 -21.56
CA GLU A 80 4.46 -4.05 -20.63
C GLU A 80 5.11 -2.87 -21.36
N SER A 81 5.82 -3.13 -22.46
CA SER A 81 6.44 -2.08 -23.27
C SER A 81 5.41 -1.11 -23.87
N LYS A 82 4.25 -1.60 -24.32
CA LYS A 82 3.14 -0.74 -24.78
C LYS A 82 2.61 0.14 -23.65
N ILE A 83 2.43 -0.41 -22.45
CA ILE A 83 1.99 0.35 -21.27
C ILE A 83 2.98 1.46 -20.96
N ASP A 84 4.28 1.18 -20.99
CA ASP A 84 5.31 2.18 -20.70
C ASP A 84 5.42 3.26 -21.79
N ASN A 85 5.22 2.90 -23.05
CA ASN A 85 5.10 3.87 -24.14
C ASN A 85 3.90 4.78 -23.94
N LEU A 86 2.72 4.21 -23.66
CA LEU A 86 1.50 5.00 -23.40
C LEU A 86 1.64 5.89 -22.16
N LYS A 87 2.36 5.45 -21.12
CA LYS A 87 2.68 6.30 -19.96
C LYS A 87 3.58 7.48 -20.35
N ARG A 88 4.56 7.28 -21.23
CA ARG A 88 5.43 8.36 -21.75
C ARG A 88 4.63 9.34 -22.60
N GLU A 89 3.88 8.84 -23.59
CA GLU A 89 3.01 9.67 -24.44
C GLU A 89 2.00 10.46 -23.61
N ARG A 90 1.42 9.86 -22.56
CA ARG A 90 0.55 10.57 -21.64
C ARG A 90 1.26 11.73 -20.97
N LYS A 91 2.48 11.53 -20.44
CA LYS A 91 3.27 12.58 -19.78
C LYS A 91 3.66 13.71 -20.74
N GLU A 92 3.98 13.36 -21.97
CA GLU A 92 4.36 14.31 -23.04
C GLU A 92 3.13 14.95 -23.71
N SER A 93 1.91 14.56 -23.31
CA SER A 93 0.71 15.05 -23.97
C SER A 93 0.52 16.56 -23.76
N PRO A 94 0.21 17.31 -24.83
CA PRO A 94 0.00 18.76 -24.76
C PRO A 94 -1.23 19.14 -23.91
N LEU A 95 -2.09 18.17 -23.60
CA LEU A 95 -3.22 18.35 -22.68
C LEU A 95 -2.77 18.42 -21.22
N LEU A 96 -1.77 17.64 -20.80
CA LEU A 96 -1.19 17.78 -19.46
C LEU A 96 -0.41 19.08 -19.33
N GLU A 97 0.34 19.46 -20.35
CA GLU A 97 1.03 20.76 -20.41
C GLU A 97 0.04 21.93 -20.27
N LYS A 98 -1.08 21.88 -21.00
CA LYS A 98 -2.16 22.87 -20.86
C LYS A 98 -2.82 22.81 -19.49
N LYS A 99 -3.04 21.63 -18.91
CA LYS A 99 -3.60 21.47 -17.56
C LYS A 99 -2.69 22.06 -16.48
N GLU A 100 -1.37 22.01 -16.63
CA GLU A 100 -0.42 22.61 -15.68
C GLU A 100 -0.30 24.13 -15.88
N THR A 101 -0.38 24.60 -17.13
CA THR A 101 -0.31 26.03 -17.47
C THR A 101 -1.60 26.79 -17.12
N CYS A 102 -2.77 26.18 -17.31
CA CYS A 102 -4.09 26.76 -17.05
C CYS A 102 -4.33 27.26 -15.61
N PRO A 103 -4.05 26.50 -14.53
CA PRO A 103 -4.28 26.95 -13.17
C PRO A 103 -3.43 28.17 -12.84
N GLY A 104 -2.18 28.23 -13.32
CA GLY A 104 -1.29 29.38 -13.14
C GLY A 104 -1.78 30.65 -13.83
N GLN A 105 -2.30 30.54 -15.06
CA GLN A 105 -2.87 31.69 -15.77
C GLN A 105 -4.18 32.17 -15.14
N ILE A 106 -5.05 31.25 -14.73
CA ILE A 106 -6.30 31.57 -14.06
C ILE A 106 -5.99 32.23 -12.70
N LEU A 107 -5.11 31.64 -11.87
CA LEU A 107 -4.69 32.24 -10.59
C LEU A 107 -4.06 33.62 -10.80
N ARG A 108 -3.18 33.80 -11.78
CA ARG A 108 -2.57 35.12 -12.09
C ARG A 108 -3.62 36.14 -12.51
N ARG A 109 -4.64 35.74 -13.30
CA ARG A 109 -5.74 36.62 -13.73
C ARG A 109 -6.67 37.00 -12.58
N TYR A 110 -6.93 36.07 -11.66
CA TYR A 110 -7.70 36.35 -10.44
C TYR A 110 -6.89 37.22 -9.46
N LEU A 111 -5.62 36.91 -9.24
CA LEU A 111 -4.74 37.70 -8.39
C LEU A 111 -4.53 39.12 -8.94
N SER A 112 -4.35 39.32 -10.25
CA SER A 112 -4.23 40.65 -10.85
C SER A 112 -5.54 41.45 -10.79
N ARG A 113 -6.70 40.78 -10.73
CA ARG A 113 -8.01 41.43 -10.46
C ARG A 113 -8.22 41.78 -8.98
N ILE A 114 -7.66 41.01 -8.04
CA ILE A 114 -7.81 41.24 -6.60
C ILE A 114 -6.77 42.25 -6.05
N LEU A 115 -5.54 42.25 -6.60
CA LEU A 115 -4.45 43.14 -6.18
C LEU A 115 -4.71 44.66 -6.27
N PRO A 116 -5.53 45.22 -7.19
CA PRO A 116 -5.84 46.66 -7.16
C PRO A 116 -6.63 47.09 -5.91
N TYR A 117 -7.30 46.16 -5.22
CA TYR A 117 -8.04 46.49 -3.98
C TYR A 117 -7.15 46.62 -2.74
N ARG A 118 -5.87 46.22 -2.80
CA ARG A 118 -4.91 46.41 -1.70
C ARG A 118 -4.31 47.82 -1.63
N LYS A 119 -4.49 48.65 -2.66
CA LYS A 119 -4.11 50.08 -2.65
C LYS A 119 -5.25 51.01 -2.26
N LEU A 120 -6.48 50.49 -2.12
CA LEU A 120 -7.55 51.23 -1.46
C LEU A 120 -7.36 51.09 0.05
N ARG A 121 -6.86 52.19 0.61
CA ARG A 121 -6.61 52.46 2.02
C ARG A 121 -7.93 52.40 2.81
N PHE A 122 -8.51 51.21 2.95
CA PHE A 122 -9.63 51.03 3.87
C PHE A 122 -9.06 51.00 5.29
N PRO A 123 -9.48 51.92 6.19
CA PRO A 123 -9.12 51.84 7.59
C PRO A 123 -9.66 50.52 8.17
N PRO A 124 -8.94 49.88 9.10
CA PRO A 124 -9.41 48.62 9.65
C PRO A 124 -10.73 48.87 10.39
N LEU A 125 -11.79 48.16 9.96
CA LEU A 125 -13.13 48.18 10.55
C LEU A 125 -13.14 47.83 12.05
N SER A 126 -12.01 47.36 12.59
CA SER A 126 -11.78 47.20 14.04
C SER A 126 -11.79 48.52 14.82
N ARG A 127 -11.71 49.70 14.19
CA ARG A 127 -11.84 51.00 14.88
C ARG A 127 -13.26 51.55 14.96
N LEU A 128 -14.18 51.13 14.08
CA LEU A 128 -15.58 51.60 14.10
C LEU A 128 -16.42 50.89 15.15
N LEU A 129 -16.12 49.63 15.45
CA LEU A 129 -16.81 48.87 16.51
C LEU A 129 -16.32 49.23 17.93
N PHE A 130 -15.13 49.84 18.06
CA PHE A 130 -14.63 50.30 19.36
C PHE A 130 -15.29 51.61 19.83
N PHE A 131 -15.78 52.45 18.92
CA PHE A 131 -16.44 53.71 19.29
C PHE A 131 -17.90 53.55 19.70
N SER A 132 -18.60 52.50 19.25
CA SER A 132 -19.98 52.24 19.66
C SER A 132 -20.11 51.64 21.06
N LEU A 133 -19.03 51.12 21.64
CA LEU A 133 -19.03 50.49 22.98
C LEU A 133 -18.57 51.43 24.11
N LEU A 134 -17.99 52.59 23.78
CA LEU A 134 -17.49 53.57 24.75
C LEU A 134 -18.45 54.75 24.99
N LEU A 135 -19.59 54.81 24.29
CA LEU A 135 -20.66 55.79 24.53
C LEU A 135 -21.86 55.20 25.28
N SER A 136 -21.74 53.98 25.80
CA SER A 136 -22.78 53.29 26.57
C SER A 136 -22.36 52.96 28.01
N PHE A 137 -21.36 53.66 28.55
CA PHE A 137 -21.05 53.70 29.98
C PHE A 137 -20.79 55.15 30.42
#